data_AF-A0ABC9ECC3-F1
#
_entry.id   AF-A0ABC9ECC3-F1
#
_cell.length_a   1.000
_cell.length_b   1.000
_cell.length_c   1.000
_cell.angle_alpha   90.00
_cell.angle_beta   90.00
_cell.angle_gamma   90.00
#
_symmetry.space_group_name_H-M   'P 1'
#
loop_
_entity.id
_entity.type
_entity.pdbx_description
1 polymer ?
#
loop_
_entity_poly.entity_id
_entity_poly.type
_entity_poly.pdbx_seq_one_letter_code
_entity_poly.pdbx_strand_id
1 'polypeptide(L)'
;MAQPIAIILLAVAIAPGLAVGSSSSVINTTCAALKILQPYDYCVGVLSADPAAAAATDVAGVAAAAVNITAVKAESTLRIITYLVDDLKTCREYYSNMLESLADVRVDLGAGRFSNASFEISVNATARPDDCDILLFEGNAHKDPFTHENGENALLVRLASGIIDLLNKNLVNHGF
;
A
#
# COMPACT_ATOMS: atom_id res chain seq x y z
N MET A 1 -34.46 -73.64 14.38
CA MET A 1 -33.43 -72.84 15.07
C MET A 1 -33.71 -71.39 14.77
N ALA A 2 -34.05 -70.65 15.83
CA ALA A 2 -34.40 -69.23 15.79
C ALA A 2 -33.15 -68.35 15.81
N GLN A 3 -33.18 -67.21 15.15
CA GLN A 3 -32.31 -66.09 15.48
C GLN A 3 -33.06 -64.77 15.22
N PRO A 4 -33.39 -63.99 16.26
CA PRO A 4 -34.03 -62.70 16.11
C PRO A 4 -33.00 -61.60 15.82
N ILE A 5 -33.38 -60.66 14.95
CA ILE A 5 -32.63 -59.46 14.63
C ILE A 5 -32.62 -58.54 15.85
N ALA A 6 -31.43 -58.24 16.34
CA ALA A 6 -31.20 -57.29 17.43
C ALA A 6 -31.41 -55.85 16.94
N ILE A 7 -32.34 -55.12 17.58
CA ILE A 7 -32.43 -53.66 17.47
C ILE A 7 -31.73 -53.10 18.70
N ILE A 8 -30.49 -52.63 18.53
CA ILE A 8 -29.77 -51.87 19.55
C ILE A 8 -30.15 -50.40 19.38
N LEU A 9 -30.95 -49.89 20.31
CA LEU A 9 -31.20 -48.46 20.47
C LEU A 9 -29.94 -47.78 21.02
N LEU A 10 -29.19 -47.09 20.16
CA LEU A 10 -28.11 -46.21 20.60
C LEU A 10 -28.70 -44.87 21.05
N ALA A 11 -28.80 -44.66 22.35
CA ALA A 11 -29.12 -43.36 22.93
C ALA A 11 -27.92 -42.41 22.76
N VAL A 12 -28.03 -41.46 21.82
CA VAL A 12 -27.09 -40.34 21.72
C VAL A 12 -27.44 -39.34 22.83
N ALA A 13 -26.65 -39.33 23.89
CA ALA A 13 -26.65 -38.24 24.85
C ALA A 13 -25.98 -37.03 24.21
N ILE A 14 -26.78 -36.14 23.61
CA ILE A 14 -26.32 -34.80 23.22
C ILE A 14 -26.27 -33.99 24.51
N ALA A 15 -25.07 -33.82 25.07
CA ALA A 15 -24.86 -32.82 26.12
C ALA A 15 -25.02 -31.42 25.51
N PRO A 16 -25.93 -30.57 26.01
CA PRO A 16 -26.02 -29.18 25.59
C PRO A 16 -24.94 -28.38 26.34
N GLY A 17 -23.72 -28.38 25.81
CA GLY A 17 -22.63 -27.51 26.26
C GLY A 17 -22.62 -26.18 25.51
N LEU A 18 -23.71 -25.42 25.59
CA LEU A 18 -23.77 -24.03 25.12
C LEU A 18 -22.92 -23.15 26.06
N ALA A 19 -21.62 -23.07 25.82
CA ALA A 19 -20.76 -22.02 26.37
C ALA A 19 -20.56 -20.91 25.32
N VAL A 20 -21.66 -20.34 24.82
CA VAL A 20 -21.65 -19.19 23.89
C VAL A 20 -21.82 -17.86 24.67
N GLY A 21 -21.83 -17.90 26.01
CA GLY A 21 -22.15 -16.73 26.85
C GLY A 21 -20.97 -16.03 27.55
N SER A 22 -19.78 -16.64 27.64
CA SER A 22 -18.72 -16.13 28.52
C SER A 22 -17.78 -15.13 27.86
N SER A 23 -17.41 -15.35 26.59
CA SER A 23 -16.41 -14.52 25.91
C SER A 23 -16.90 -13.09 25.59
N SER A 24 -18.19 -12.93 25.24
CA SER A 24 -18.84 -11.61 25.13
C SER A 24 -18.80 -10.83 26.45
N SER A 25 -18.97 -11.52 27.59
CA SER A 25 -18.94 -10.89 28.91
C SER A 25 -17.55 -10.37 29.30
N VAL A 26 -16.49 -11.14 29.00
CA VAL A 26 -15.10 -10.76 29.31
C VAL A 26 -14.66 -9.56 28.46
N ILE A 27 -14.95 -9.57 27.16
CA ILE A 27 -14.66 -8.44 26.26
C ILE A 27 -15.39 -7.18 26.75
N ASN A 28 -16.70 -7.26 27.00
CA ASN A 28 -17.48 -6.10 27.45
C ASN A 28 -16.96 -5.53 28.78
N THR A 29 -16.64 -6.39 29.75
CA THR A 29 -16.09 -5.95 31.04
C THR A 29 -14.72 -5.30 30.88
N THR A 30 -13.86 -5.90 30.06
CA THR A 30 -12.52 -5.35 29.76
C THR A 30 -12.63 -3.98 29.07
N CYS A 31 -13.47 -3.86 28.05
CA CYS A 31 -13.66 -2.61 27.33
C CYS A 31 -14.35 -1.52 28.17
N ALA A 32 -15.26 -1.89 29.08
CA ALA A 32 -15.85 -0.93 30.01
C ALA A 32 -14.79 -0.33 30.95
N ALA A 33 -13.86 -1.14 31.43
CA ALA A 33 -12.74 -0.70 32.26
C ALA A 33 -11.73 0.18 31.48
N LEU A 34 -11.55 -0.06 30.18
CA LEU A 34 -10.64 0.69 29.32
C LEU A 34 -11.23 1.97 28.69
N LYS A 35 -12.49 2.30 28.97
CA LYS A 35 -13.21 3.42 28.34
C LYS A 35 -12.50 4.78 28.44
N ILE A 36 -11.67 4.98 29.46
CA ILE A 36 -10.87 6.21 29.64
C ILE A 36 -9.73 6.29 28.60
N LEU A 37 -9.21 5.14 28.14
CA LEU A 37 -8.07 5.05 27.23
C LEU A 37 -8.48 4.93 25.77
N GLN A 38 -9.59 4.26 25.48
CA GLN A 38 -10.06 3.98 24.11
C GLN A 38 -11.59 4.01 24.06
N PRO A 39 -12.20 4.39 22.92
CA PRO A 39 -13.65 4.30 22.75
C PRO A 39 -14.14 2.87 22.98
N TYR A 40 -15.22 2.72 23.76
CA TYR A 40 -15.77 1.40 24.11
C TYR A 40 -16.11 0.57 22.87
N ASP A 41 -16.81 1.17 21.90
CA ASP A 41 -17.24 0.49 20.67
C ASP A 41 -16.04 0.08 19.80
N TYR A 42 -14.96 0.87 19.81
CA TYR A 42 -13.71 0.49 19.13
C TYR A 42 -13.09 -0.76 19.79
N CYS A 43 -12.97 -0.77 21.11
CA CYS A 43 -12.42 -1.91 21.86
C CYS A 43 -13.24 -3.18 21.62
N VAL A 44 -14.56 -3.10 21.77
CA VAL A 44 -15.46 -4.25 21.55
C VAL A 44 -15.39 -4.70 20.10
N GLY A 45 -15.40 -3.77 19.14
CA GLY A 45 -15.34 -4.09 17.71
C GLY A 45 -14.05 -4.81 17.33
N VAL A 46 -12.89 -4.32 17.78
CA VAL A 46 -11.59 -4.95 17.51
C VAL A 46 -11.51 -6.35 18.11
N LEU A 47 -11.87 -6.51 19.38
CA LEU A 47 -11.74 -7.79 20.08
C LEU A 47 -12.79 -8.81 19.61
N SER A 48 -14.02 -8.38 19.32
CA SER A 48 -15.07 -9.32 18.89
C SER A 48 -14.86 -9.81 17.46
N ALA A 49 -14.14 -9.06 16.62
CA ALA A 49 -13.80 -9.46 15.25
C ALA A 49 -12.65 -10.49 15.18
N ASP A 50 -11.87 -10.65 16.27
CA ASP A 50 -10.78 -11.61 16.34
C ASP A 50 -11.26 -12.93 16.98
N PRO A 51 -11.12 -14.08 16.30
CA PRO A 51 -11.61 -15.36 16.82
C PRO A 51 -10.97 -15.79 18.13
N ALA A 52 -9.69 -15.44 18.38
CA ALA A 52 -9.01 -15.83 19.61
C ALA A 52 -9.48 -14.99 20.79
N ALA A 53 -9.66 -13.68 20.60
CA ALA A 53 -10.28 -12.81 21.60
C ALA A 53 -11.75 -13.22 21.87
N ALA A 54 -12.52 -13.50 20.82
CA ALA A 54 -13.92 -13.92 20.93
C ALA A 54 -14.10 -15.33 21.54
N ALA A 55 -13.05 -16.15 21.60
CA ALA A 55 -13.05 -17.44 22.28
C ALA A 55 -12.46 -17.36 23.71
N ALA A 56 -11.81 -16.25 24.07
CA ALA A 56 -11.15 -16.10 25.35
C ALA A 56 -12.16 -16.10 26.52
N THR A 57 -11.85 -16.88 27.56
CA THR A 57 -12.69 -17.02 28.75
C THR A 57 -12.21 -16.16 29.93
N ASP A 58 -11.08 -15.47 29.79
CA ASP A 58 -10.52 -14.58 30.79
C ASP A 58 -9.78 -13.38 30.17
N VAL A 59 -9.43 -12.40 31.01
CA VAL A 59 -8.76 -11.17 30.59
C VAL A 59 -7.34 -11.42 30.06
N ALA A 60 -6.67 -12.48 30.51
CA ALA A 60 -5.33 -12.82 30.05
C ALA A 60 -5.35 -13.29 28.59
N GLY A 61 -6.34 -14.12 28.22
CA GLY A 61 -6.60 -14.51 26.84
C GLY A 61 -6.98 -13.34 25.94
N VAL A 62 -7.84 -12.43 26.43
CA VAL A 62 -8.18 -11.19 25.70
C VAL A 62 -6.94 -10.32 25.51
N ALA A 63 -6.08 -10.18 26.52
CA ALA A 63 -4.84 -9.41 26.42
C ALA A 63 -3.86 -10.04 25.42
N ALA A 64 -3.67 -11.36 25.46
CA ALA A 64 -2.83 -12.07 24.50
C ALA A 64 -3.33 -11.90 23.07
N ALA A 65 -4.65 -12.00 22.85
CA ALA A 65 -5.25 -11.75 21.55
C ALA A 65 -5.07 -10.29 21.11
N ALA A 66 -5.25 -9.31 21.99
CA ALA A 66 -5.00 -7.90 21.70
C ALA A 66 -3.55 -7.65 21.25
N VAL A 67 -2.57 -8.22 21.95
CA VAL A 67 -1.15 -8.14 21.56
C VAL A 67 -0.92 -8.77 20.19
N ASN A 68 -1.51 -9.93 19.90
CA ASN A 68 -1.38 -10.58 18.60
C ASN A 68 -2.02 -9.74 17.47
N ILE A 69 -3.20 -9.16 17.72
CA ILE A 69 -3.85 -8.22 16.79
C ILE A 69 -2.92 -7.05 16.50
N THR A 70 -2.31 -6.44 17.54
CA THR A 70 -1.36 -5.35 17.37
C THR A 70 -0.14 -5.78 16.56
N ALA A 71 0.44 -6.95 16.85
CA ALA A 71 1.59 -7.48 16.12
C ALA A 71 1.29 -7.66 14.63
N VAL A 72 0.16 -8.31 14.29
CA VAL A 72 -0.26 -8.50 12.89
C VAL A 72 -0.44 -7.16 12.16
N LYS A 73 -1.02 -6.16 12.83
CA LYS A 73 -1.23 -4.82 12.25
C LYS A 73 0.10 -4.08 12.08
N ALA A 74 1.02 -4.21 13.03
CA ALA A 74 2.38 -3.67 12.93
C ALA A 74 3.16 -4.32 11.78
N GLU A 75 3.10 -5.64 11.61
CA GLU A 75 3.72 -6.35 10.49
C GLU A 75 3.16 -5.91 9.13
N SER A 76 1.83 -5.77 9.02
CA SER A 76 1.19 -5.25 7.82
C SER A 76 1.65 -3.82 7.51
N THR A 77 1.78 -2.97 8.53
CA THR A 77 2.25 -1.59 8.37
C THR A 77 3.71 -1.57 7.93
N LEU A 78 4.56 -2.39 8.54
CA LEU A 78 5.96 -2.52 8.16
C LEU A 78 6.10 -2.97 6.70
N ARG A 79 5.26 -3.90 6.24
CA ARG A 79 5.25 -4.33 4.84
C ARG A 79 4.93 -3.19 3.88
N ILE A 80 3.92 -2.37 4.19
CA ILE A 80 3.60 -1.18 3.39
C ILE A 80 4.77 -0.19 3.36
N ILE A 81 5.43 0.04 4.51
CA ILE A 81 6.61 0.91 4.58
C ILE A 81 7.73 0.37 3.69
N THR A 82 8.00 -0.93 3.74
CA THR A 82 9.04 -1.56 2.91
C THR A 82 8.74 -1.38 1.42
N TYR A 83 7.51 -1.68 0.99
CA TYR A 83 7.11 -1.48 -0.41
C TYR A 83 7.26 -0.02 -0.84
N LEU A 84 6.76 0.91 -0.03
CA LEU A 84 6.89 2.33 -0.33
C LEU A 84 8.36 2.76 -0.44
N VAL A 85 9.22 2.31 0.46
CA VAL A 85 10.66 2.61 0.40
C VAL A 85 11.30 2.06 -0.87
N ASP A 86 10.91 0.88 -1.34
CA ASP A 86 11.44 0.30 -2.57
C ASP A 86 10.92 1.03 -3.82
N ASP A 87 9.64 1.39 -3.87
CA ASP A 87 9.06 2.20 -4.94
C ASP A 87 9.74 3.59 -5.00
N LEU A 88 9.97 4.21 -3.84
CA LEU A 88 10.68 5.49 -3.71
C LEU A 88 12.14 5.42 -4.19
N LYS A 89 12.84 4.30 -4.01
CA LYS A 89 14.20 4.12 -4.55
C LYS A 89 14.18 4.14 -6.07
N THR A 90 13.22 3.46 -6.68
CA THR A 90 13.05 3.43 -8.14
C THR A 90 12.69 4.80 -8.69
N CYS A 91 11.76 5.51 -8.04
CA CYS A 91 11.45 6.91 -8.36
C CYS A 91 12.69 7.81 -8.29
N ARG A 92 13.53 7.66 -7.27
CA ARG A 92 14.79 8.40 -7.16
C ARG A 92 15.73 8.11 -8.33
N GLU A 93 15.76 6.88 -8.83
CA GLU A 93 16.53 6.53 -10.04
C GLU A 93 15.94 7.20 -11.28
N TYR A 94 14.62 7.22 -11.45
CA TYR A 94 13.96 7.95 -12.56
C TYR A 94 14.31 9.44 -12.55
N TYR A 95 14.26 10.10 -11.39
CA TYR A 95 14.62 11.52 -11.29
C TYR A 95 16.13 11.77 -11.43
N SER A 96 16.98 10.86 -10.96
CA SER A 96 18.43 10.95 -11.21
C SER A 96 18.73 10.89 -12.70
N ASN A 97 18.14 9.92 -13.41
CA ASN A 97 18.29 9.79 -14.86
C ASN A 97 17.73 11.01 -15.60
N MET A 98 16.58 11.54 -15.15
CA MET A 98 16.00 12.76 -15.70
C MET A 98 16.95 13.96 -15.54
N LEU A 99 17.58 14.12 -14.38
CA LEU A 99 18.51 15.21 -14.12
C LEU A 99 19.76 15.13 -15.01
N GLU A 100 20.32 13.93 -15.18
CA GLU A 100 21.45 13.68 -16.09
C GLU A 100 21.07 14.03 -17.54
N SER A 101 19.92 13.54 -18.01
CA SER A 101 19.41 13.82 -19.36
C SER A 101 19.19 15.32 -19.59
N LEU A 102 18.63 16.03 -18.60
CA LEU A 102 18.44 17.48 -18.68
C LEU A 102 19.77 18.26 -18.70
N ALA A 103 20.82 17.74 -18.07
CA ALA A 103 22.16 18.32 -18.17
C ALA A 103 22.73 18.14 -19.59
N ASP A 104 22.58 16.96 -20.18
CA ASP A 104 23.02 16.67 -21.55
C ASP A 104 22.27 17.51 -22.58
N VAL A 105 20.95 17.65 -22.42
CA VAL A 105 20.12 18.57 -23.22
C VAL A 105 20.67 19.99 -23.21
N ARG A 106 21.09 20.50 -22.04
CA ARG A 106 21.68 21.85 -21.94
C ARG A 106 23.01 21.94 -22.70
N VAL A 107 23.84 20.91 -22.63
CA VAL A 107 25.11 20.84 -23.37
C VAL A 107 24.85 20.84 -24.89
N ASP A 108 23.89 20.05 -25.35
CA ASP A 108 23.51 20.00 -26.76
C ASP A 108 22.93 21.32 -27.27
N LEU A 109 22.06 21.97 -26.49
CA LEU A 109 21.52 23.30 -26.81
C LEU A 109 22.63 24.35 -26.93
N GLY A 110 23.58 24.37 -25.99
CA GLY A 110 24.72 25.28 -26.00
C GLY A 110 25.65 25.08 -27.21
N ALA A 111 25.70 23.86 -27.76
CA ALA A 111 26.48 23.52 -28.94
C ALA A 111 25.69 23.60 -30.26
N GLY A 112 24.42 24.03 -30.22
CA GLY A 112 23.56 24.09 -31.40
C GLY A 112 23.10 22.73 -31.94
N ARG A 113 23.23 21.64 -31.16
CA ARG A 113 22.81 20.29 -31.52
C ARG A 113 21.34 20.04 -31.18
N PHE A 114 20.45 20.85 -31.77
CA PHE A 114 19.03 20.87 -31.40
C PHE A 114 18.29 19.55 -31.64
N SER A 115 18.68 18.79 -32.67
CA SER A 115 18.12 17.45 -32.91
C SER A 115 18.48 16.47 -31.79
N ASN A 116 19.73 16.50 -31.31
CA ASN A 116 20.16 15.68 -30.18
C ASN A 116 19.43 16.09 -28.89
N ALA A 117 19.34 17.40 -28.62
CA ALA A 117 18.59 17.92 -27.47
C ALA A 117 17.11 17.51 -27.49
N SER A 118 16.47 17.59 -28.66
CA SER A 118 15.06 17.18 -28.87
C SER A 118 14.88 15.68 -28.63
N PHE A 119 15.78 14.86 -29.15
CA PHE A 119 15.75 13.41 -28.93
C PHE A 119 15.96 13.05 -27.46
N GLU A 120 16.98 13.64 -26.83
CA GLU A 120 17.38 13.33 -25.45
C GLU A 120 16.27 13.66 -24.44
N ILE A 121 15.71 14.88 -24.51
CA ILE A 121 14.64 15.28 -23.59
C ILE A 121 13.39 14.40 -23.78
N SER A 122 13.02 14.12 -25.03
CA SER A 122 11.84 13.33 -25.37
C SER A 122 11.94 11.91 -24.79
N VAL A 123 13.05 11.23 -25.03
CA VAL A 123 13.24 9.82 -24.69
C VAL A 123 13.55 9.62 -23.22
N ASN A 124 14.41 10.46 -22.63
CA ASN A 124 14.97 10.15 -21.32
C ASN A 124 14.42 10.98 -20.16
N ALA A 125 13.83 12.15 -20.42
CA ALA A 125 13.31 13.03 -19.37
C ALA A 125 11.78 13.02 -19.27
N THR A 126 11.06 13.07 -20.41
CA THR A 126 9.62 13.43 -20.41
C THR A 126 8.71 12.47 -19.64
N ALA A 127 9.00 11.17 -19.68
CA ALA A 127 8.17 10.14 -19.05
C ALA A 127 8.46 9.93 -17.54
N ARG A 128 9.62 10.40 -17.05
CA ARG A 128 10.11 10.04 -15.71
C ARG A 128 9.19 10.43 -14.55
N PRO A 129 8.55 11.62 -14.56
CA PRO A 129 7.60 11.96 -13.51
C PRO A 129 6.36 11.06 -13.52
N ASP A 130 5.81 10.76 -14.69
CA ASP A 130 4.64 9.88 -14.82
C ASP A 130 4.97 8.42 -14.47
N ASP A 131 6.14 7.92 -14.89
CA ASP A 131 6.63 6.58 -14.53
C ASP A 131 6.69 6.40 -13.01
N CYS A 132 7.14 7.43 -12.29
CA CYS A 132 7.18 7.42 -10.83
C CYS A 132 5.78 7.49 -10.20
N ASP A 133 4.90 8.36 -10.72
CA ASP A 133 3.52 8.51 -10.26
C ASP A 133 2.74 7.19 -10.38
N ILE A 134 2.84 6.55 -11.55
CA ILE A 134 2.24 5.24 -11.84
C ILE A 134 2.80 4.19 -10.89
N LEU A 135 4.13 4.14 -10.69
CA LEU A 135 4.75 3.18 -9.79
C LEU A 135 4.24 3.31 -8.35
N LEU A 136 4.08 4.53 -7.83
CA LEU A 136 3.62 4.75 -6.46
C LEU A 136 2.12 4.51 -6.29
N PHE A 137 1.34 4.78 -7.33
CA PHE A 137 -0.10 4.53 -7.35
C PHE A 137 -0.44 3.04 -7.52
N GLU A 138 0.17 2.38 -8.50
CA GLU A 138 -0.06 0.97 -8.84
C GLU A 138 0.81 0.00 -8.03
N GLY A 139 1.88 0.50 -7.40
CA GLY A 139 2.80 -0.28 -6.57
C GLY A 139 2.13 -0.88 -5.34
N ASN A 140 2.82 -1.84 -4.72
CA ASN A 140 2.24 -2.63 -3.63
C ASN A 140 1.85 -1.81 -2.39
N ALA A 141 2.44 -0.62 -2.22
CA ALA A 141 2.06 0.29 -1.15
C ALA A 141 0.74 1.02 -1.42
N HIS A 142 0.35 1.19 -2.70
CA HIS A 142 -0.78 2.01 -3.17
C HIS A 142 -0.79 3.40 -2.52
N LYS A 143 0.38 4.03 -2.47
CA LYS A 143 0.60 5.29 -1.76
C LYS A 143 1.61 6.13 -2.52
N ASP A 144 1.13 7.27 -3.01
CA ASP A 144 1.98 8.29 -3.57
C ASP A 144 2.00 9.52 -2.64
N PRO A 145 3.14 9.80 -1.99
CA PRO A 145 3.29 10.97 -1.13
C PRO A 145 3.60 12.27 -1.88
N PHE A 146 3.82 12.26 -3.20
CA PHE A 146 4.22 13.44 -3.98
C PHE A 146 3.66 13.47 -5.42
N THR A 147 2.43 12.97 -5.60
CA THR A 147 1.66 13.07 -6.87
C THR A 147 1.64 14.49 -7.43
N HIS A 148 1.56 15.50 -6.54
CA HIS A 148 1.55 16.89 -6.96
C HIS A 148 2.86 17.29 -7.63
N GLU A 149 3.99 16.98 -7.00
CA GLU A 149 5.33 17.25 -7.51
C GLU A 149 5.60 16.47 -8.80
N ASN A 150 5.15 15.22 -8.92
CA ASN A 150 5.22 14.46 -10.17
C ASN A 150 4.47 15.18 -11.30
N GLY A 151 3.24 15.61 -11.03
CA GLY A 151 2.43 16.36 -11.99
C GLY A 151 3.08 17.67 -12.43
N GLU A 152 3.67 18.43 -11.52
CA GLU A 152 4.39 19.67 -11.84
C GLU A 152 5.62 19.39 -12.72
N ASN A 153 6.43 18.38 -12.38
CA ASN A 153 7.60 18.01 -13.17
C ASN A 153 7.19 17.52 -14.57
N ALA A 154 6.11 16.75 -14.69
CA ALA A 154 5.57 16.30 -15.98
C ALA A 154 5.20 17.48 -16.88
N LEU A 155 4.53 18.50 -16.33
CA LEU A 155 4.16 19.70 -17.09
C LEU A 155 5.39 20.49 -17.53
N LEU A 156 6.38 20.68 -16.65
CA LEU A 156 7.59 21.44 -16.94
C LEU A 156 8.45 20.76 -18.01
N VAL A 157 8.67 19.44 -17.92
CA VAL A 157 9.49 18.72 -18.89
C VAL A 157 8.82 18.66 -20.26
N ARG A 158 7.50 18.49 -20.32
CA ARG A 158 6.74 18.54 -21.58
C ARG A 158 6.78 19.93 -22.22
N LEU A 159 6.69 20.99 -21.42
CA LEU A 159 6.87 22.36 -21.90
C LEU A 159 8.26 22.57 -22.49
N ALA A 160 9.31 22.17 -21.77
CA ALA A 160 10.69 22.27 -22.25
C ALA A 160 10.90 21.48 -23.55
N SER A 161 10.42 20.24 -23.62
CA SER A 161 10.47 19.39 -24.81
C SER A 161 9.77 20.05 -26.00
N GLY A 162 8.58 20.61 -25.80
CA GLY A 162 7.83 21.31 -26.85
C GLY A 162 8.57 22.53 -27.40
N ILE A 163 9.24 23.30 -26.54
CA ILE A 163 10.05 24.45 -26.97
C ILE A 163 11.26 24.01 -27.78
N ILE A 164 11.97 22.96 -27.34
CA ILE A 164 13.14 22.41 -28.04
C ILE A 164 12.73 21.86 -29.42
N ASP A 165 11.59 21.18 -29.51
CA ASP A 165 11.05 20.67 -30.77
C ASP A 165 10.72 21.79 -31.77
N LEU A 166 10.17 22.91 -31.28
CA LEU A 166 9.91 24.09 -32.12
C LEU A 166 11.21 24.69 -32.66
N LEU A 167 12.24 24.80 -31.82
CA LEU A 167 13.57 25.25 -32.24
C LEU A 167 14.17 24.33 -33.31
N ASN A 168 14.11 23.02 -33.10
CA ASN A 168 14.62 22.02 -34.03
C ASN A 168 13.90 22.10 -35.39
N LYS A 169 12.56 22.15 -35.39
CA LYS A 169 11.74 22.24 -36.62
C LYS A 169 11.97 23.53 -37.40
N ASN A 170 12.12 24.66 -36.72
CA ASN A 170 12.36 25.93 -37.39
C ASN A 170 13.71 25.92 -38.13
N LEU A 171 14.74 25.26 -37.59
CA LEU A 171 16.02 25.12 -38.28
C LEU A 171 15.95 24.19 -39.48
N VAL A 172 15.27 23.05 -39.35
CA VAL A 172 15.02 22.15 -40.47
C VAL A 172 14.26 22.85 -41.61
N ASN A 173 13.28 23.70 -41.29
CA ASN A 173 12.51 24.46 -42.28
C ASN A 173 13.30 25.62 -42.91
N HIS A 174 14.38 26.08 -42.29
CA HIS A 174 15.22 27.18 -42.77
C HIS A 174 16.56 26.74 -43.39
N GLY A 175 16.80 25.43 -43.54
CA GLY A 175 17.87 24.88 -44.40
C GLY A 175 19.29 25.19 -43.94
N PHE A 176 19.54 25.15 -42.63
CA PHE A 176 20.89 25.14 -42.05
C PHE A 176 21.41 23.71 -41.86
#